data_AF-A0A5M9JB86-F1
#
_entry.id   AF-A0A5M9JB86-F1
#
_cell.length_a   1.000
_cell.length_b   1.000
_cell.length_c   1.000
_cell.angle_alpha   90.00
_cell.angle_beta   90.00
_cell.angle_gamma   90.00
#
_symmetry.space_group_name_H-M   'P 1'
#
loop_
_entity.id
_entity.type
_entity.pdbx_description
1 polymer ?
#
loop_
_entity_poly.entity_id
_entity_poly.type
_entity_poly.pdbx_seq_one_letter_code
_entity_poly.pdbx_strand_id
1 'polypeptide(L)'
;MQTISAPYCWLSTILFEKSRHSPGIFEPALKESNGNPEAVCVLAQVLWAHGTEASRSKAQDLLFECVESHPDHVQSVILLGIIALFNSDTESIEAVTSELQSLRTSRTITDVEQANVGEVLRAIAALAENNAEQKVLSEVQKDVLLHPGSTHGWSRLANLTGEESAVEMALRTAKKSVPPRGILGAEDLATAYAGTGKVGDAQRAILVAPWKKDAWAAFGDSIST
;
A
#
# COMPACT_ATOMS: atom_id res chain seq x y z
N MET A 1 9.20 19.45 6.93
CA MET A 1 10.29 18.67 7.54
C MET A 1 9.81 18.28 8.93
N GLN A 2 9.08 17.15 9.03
CA GLN A 2 8.37 16.73 10.24
C GLN A 2 9.05 15.48 10.80
N THR A 3 9.47 15.58 12.05
CA THR A 3 10.10 14.53 12.87
C THR A 3 9.04 13.53 13.33
N ILE A 4 9.06 12.35 12.73
CA ILE A 4 8.27 11.19 13.16
C ILE A 4 9.03 10.47 14.28
N SER A 5 8.31 10.19 15.37
CA SER A 5 8.53 9.22 16.45
C SER A 5 9.88 8.47 16.45
N ALA A 6 10.72 8.79 17.44
CA ALA A 6 12.16 8.56 17.45
C ALA A 6 12.73 7.19 17.92
N PRO A 7 12.02 6.20 18.51
CA PRO A 7 12.73 4.99 18.95
C PRO A 7 12.93 3.94 17.85
N TYR A 8 12.06 3.86 16.84
CA TYR A 8 12.15 2.83 15.78
C TYR A 8 12.90 3.32 14.53
N CYS A 9 12.91 4.64 14.29
CA CYS A 9 13.65 5.24 13.17
C CYS A 9 15.17 5.16 13.37
N TRP A 10 15.63 5.24 14.62
CA TRP A 10 17.07 5.09 14.93
C TRP A 10 17.56 3.66 14.72
N LEU A 11 16.79 2.64 15.11
CA LEU A 11 17.20 1.25 14.89
C LEU A 11 17.18 0.87 13.41
N SER A 12 16.17 1.31 12.65
CA SER A 12 16.11 1.05 11.20
C SER A 12 17.22 1.79 10.45
N THR A 13 17.52 3.05 10.82
CA THR A 13 18.61 3.81 10.20
C THR A 13 19.97 3.20 10.54
N ILE A 14 20.20 2.76 11.79
CA ILE A 14 21.44 2.09 12.19
C ILE A 14 21.57 0.70 11.52
N LEU A 15 20.50 -0.08 11.43
CA LEU A 15 20.50 -1.37 10.73
C LEU A 15 20.71 -1.19 9.22
N PHE A 16 20.17 -0.13 8.62
CA PHE A 16 20.32 0.20 7.20
C PHE A 16 21.72 0.76 6.89
N GLU A 17 22.30 1.58 7.78
CA GLU A 17 23.67 2.07 7.67
C GLU A 17 24.68 0.92 7.84
N LYS A 18 24.39 -0.03 8.75
CA LYS A 18 25.25 -1.20 9.00
C LYS A 18 25.10 -2.29 7.94
N SER A 19 23.92 -2.48 7.36
CA SER A 19 23.68 -3.41 6.25
C SER A 19 24.34 -2.96 4.94
N ARG A 20 24.53 -1.65 4.75
CA ARG A 20 25.32 -1.08 3.65
C ARG A 20 26.78 -1.55 3.65
N HIS A 21 27.31 -1.95 4.81
CA HIS A 21 28.71 -2.38 4.96
C HIS A 21 28.90 -3.90 4.84
N SER A 22 27.88 -4.72 5.11
CA SER A 22 27.95 -6.18 4.92
C SER A 22 26.55 -6.82 4.79
N PRO A 23 26.12 -7.21 3.58
CA PRO A 23 24.84 -7.88 3.38
C PRO A 23 24.79 -9.30 3.98
N GLY A 24 25.96 -9.89 4.28
CA GLY A 24 26.09 -11.25 4.83
C GLY A 24 25.65 -11.42 6.29
N ILE A 25 25.29 -10.34 6.99
CA ILE A 25 24.86 -10.41 8.41
C ILE A 25 23.47 -11.06 8.57
N PHE A 26 22.64 -11.02 7.53
CA PHE A 26 21.27 -11.55 7.57
C PHE A 26 21.17 -13.01 7.14
N GLU A 27 22.16 -13.57 6.44
CA GLU A 27 22.15 -14.97 6.01
C GLU A 27 22.22 -15.95 7.19
N PRO A 28 23.04 -15.73 8.24
CA PRO A 28 22.98 -16.54 9.46
C PRO A 28 21.64 -16.40 10.18
N ALA A 29 21.08 -15.19 10.23
CA ALA A 29 19.79 -14.93 10.87
C ALA A 29 18.63 -15.62 10.15
N LEU A 30 18.70 -15.75 8.82
CA LEU A 30 17.72 -16.50 8.02
C LEU A 30 17.81 -18.01 8.22
N LYS A 31 19.04 -18.54 8.36
CA LYS A 31 19.24 -19.95 8.72
C LYS A 31 18.67 -20.25 10.10
N GLU A 32 18.78 -19.31 11.04
CA GLU A 32 18.25 -19.46 12.39
C GLU A 32 16.72 -19.24 12.46
N SER A 33 16.15 -18.40 11.58
CA SER A 33 14.70 -18.16 11.49
C SER A 33 13.94 -19.20 10.65
N ASN A 34 14.63 -20.25 10.18
CA ASN A 34 14.09 -21.34 9.38
C ASN A 34 13.32 -20.86 8.13
N GLY A 35 13.80 -19.80 7.48
CA GLY A 35 13.19 -19.30 6.24
C GLY A 35 11.81 -18.64 6.44
N ASN A 36 11.56 -18.03 7.60
CA ASN A 36 10.33 -17.27 7.83
C ASN A 36 10.13 -16.21 6.72
N PRO A 37 8.96 -16.20 6.03
CA PRO A 37 8.73 -15.34 4.86
C PRO A 37 8.81 -13.84 5.17
N GLU A 38 8.51 -13.42 6.40
CA GLU A 38 8.68 -12.02 6.85
C GLU A 38 10.15 -11.61 6.89
N ALA A 39 11.02 -12.50 7.41
CA ALA A 39 12.46 -12.25 7.45
C ALA A 39 13.06 -12.21 6.04
N VAL A 40 12.55 -13.05 5.13
CA VAL A 40 12.95 -13.04 3.72
C VAL A 40 12.57 -11.73 3.05
N CYS A 41 11.34 -11.23 3.28
CA CYS A 41 10.89 -9.95 2.71
C CYS A 41 11.74 -8.77 3.20
N VAL A 42 12.09 -8.72 4.49
CA VAL A 42 12.97 -7.68 5.02
C VAL A 42 14.37 -7.77 4.42
N LEU A 43 14.93 -8.98 4.28
CA LEU A 43 16.24 -9.13 3.62
C LEU A 43 16.16 -8.66 2.16
N ALA A 44 15.14 -9.06 1.42
CA ALA A 44 14.98 -8.68 0.03
C ALA A 44 14.89 -7.15 -0.13
N GLN A 45 14.17 -6.46 0.76
CA GLN A 45 14.13 -4.99 0.79
C GLN A 45 15.51 -4.37 1.05
N VAL A 46 16.28 -4.92 2.00
CA VAL A 46 17.64 -4.44 2.32
C VAL A 46 18.60 -4.67 1.14
N LEU A 47 18.57 -5.85 0.53
CA LEU A 47 19.39 -6.18 -0.64
C LEU A 47 19.03 -5.30 -1.84
N TRP A 48 17.73 -5.07 -2.07
CA TRP A 48 17.26 -4.18 -3.13
C TRP A 48 17.73 -2.75 -2.94
N ALA A 49 17.63 -2.25 -1.70
CA ALA A 49 18.04 -0.90 -1.33
C ALA A 49 19.56 -0.68 -1.38
N HIS A 50 20.37 -1.75 -1.27
CA HIS A 50 21.81 -1.68 -1.54
C HIS A 50 22.09 -1.30 -3.00
N GLY A 51 21.25 -1.74 -3.94
CA GLY A 51 21.25 -1.26 -5.32
C GLY A 51 22.35 -1.82 -6.23
N THR A 52 23.17 -2.76 -5.76
CA THR A 52 24.10 -3.50 -6.65
C THR A 52 23.34 -4.58 -7.42
N GLU A 53 23.72 -4.83 -8.68
CA GLU A 53 23.04 -5.81 -9.54
C GLU A 53 23.01 -7.21 -8.92
N ALA A 54 24.12 -7.65 -8.33
CA ALA A 54 24.20 -8.93 -7.63
C ALA A 54 23.24 -8.99 -6.41
N SER A 55 23.08 -7.90 -5.67
CA SER A 55 22.13 -7.86 -4.54
C SER A 55 20.68 -7.84 -5.01
N ARG A 56 20.39 -7.16 -6.12
CA ARG A 56 19.05 -7.13 -6.73
C ARG A 56 18.63 -8.49 -7.26
N SER A 57 19.52 -9.17 -8.00
CA SER A 57 19.28 -10.54 -8.48
C SER A 57 19.01 -11.47 -7.30
N LYS A 58 19.86 -11.41 -6.26
CA LYS A 58 19.67 -12.23 -5.06
C LYS A 58 18.36 -11.93 -4.32
N ALA A 59 17.95 -10.67 -4.23
CA ALA A 59 16.67 -10.30 -3.63
C ALA A 59 15.49 -10.90 -4.40
N GLN A 60 15.56 -10.88 -5.73
CA GLN A 60 14.54 -11.46 -6.60
C GLN A 60 14.47 -12.99 -6.45
N ASP A 61 15.61 -13.67 -6.47
CA ASP A 61 15.68 -15.13 -6.28
C ASP A 61 15.07 -15.57 -4.94
N LEU A 62 15.41 -14.84 -3.86
CA LEU A 62 14.86 -15.10 -2.53
C LEU A 62 13.33 -14.93 -2.46
N LEU A 63 12.79 -13.94 -3.20
CA LEU A 63 11.34 -13.71 -3.23
C LEU A 63 10.62 -14.76 -4.07
N PHE A 64 11.20 -15.21 -5.18
CA PHE A 64 10.63 -16.31 -5.96
C PHE A 64 10.55 -17.59 -5.11
N GLU A 65 11.64 -17.99 -4.46
CA GLU A 65 11.65 -19.16 -3.56
C GLU A 65 10.64 -19.01 -2.41
N CYS A 66 10.50 -17.80 -1.87
CA CYS A 66 9.54 -17.50 -0.82
C CYS A 66 8.09 -17.63 -1.29
N VAL A 67 7.76 -17.14 -2.49
CA VAL A 67 6.40 -17.23 -3.06
C VAL A 67 6.07 -18.68 -3.45
N GLU A 68 7.03 -19.44 -3.96
CA GLU A 68 6.85 -20.87 -4.25
C GLU A 68 6.58 -21.69 -2.98
N SER A 69 7.28 -21.37 -1.89
CA SER A 69 7.13 -22.07 -0.60
C SER A 69 5.92 -21.59 0.20
N HIS A 70 5.54 -20.32 0.06
CA HIS A 70 4.48 -19.65 0.82
C HIS A 70 3.61 -18.77 -0.10
N PRO A 71 2.80 -19.36 -1.00
CA PRO A 71 2.00 -18.60 -1.97
C PRO A 71 0.93 -17.70 -1.32
N ASP A 72 0.48 -18.04 -0.11
CA ASP A 72 -0.48 -17.24 0.65
C ASP A 72 0.13 -16.01 1.33
N HIS A 73 1.46 -15.86 1.30
CA HIS A 73 2.13 -14.74 1.95
C HIS A 73 2.05 -13.48 1.09
N VAL A 74 1.12 -12.59 1.45
CA VAL A 74 0.76 -11.40 0.66
C VAL A 74 1.97 -10.48 0.41
N GLN A 75 2.78 -10.23 1.44
CA GLN A 75 3.87 -9.27 1.36
C GLN A 75 4.97 -9.68 0.37
N SER A 76 5.25 -10.98 0.23
CA SER A 76 6.25 -11.46 -0.75
C SER A 76 5.76 -11.28 -2.19
N VAL A 77 4.47 -11.55 -2.45
CA VAL A 77 3.87 -11.35 -3.77
C VAL A 77 3.83 -9.86 -4.14
N ILE A 78 3.45 -8.99 -3.19
CA ILE A 78 3.48 -7.52 -3.36
C ILE A 78 4.89 -7.03 -3.69
N LEU A 79 5.89 -7.46 -2.92
CA LEU A 79 7.27 -7.01 -3.10
C LEU A 79 7.86 -7.48 -4.44
N LEU A 80 7.55 -8.72 -4.84
CA LEU A 80 7.93 -9.24 -6.14
C LEU A 80 7.29 -8.43 -7.28
N GLY A 81 6.01 -8.07 -7.15
CA GLY A 81 5.32 -7.21 -8.12
C GLY A 81 5.94 -5.81 -8.25
N ILE A 82 6.30 -5.19 -7.11
CA ILE A 82 7.00 -3.90 -7.09
C ILE A 82 8.36 -4.01 -7.78
N ILE A 83 9.13 -5.07 -7.52
CA ILE A 83 10.44 -5.30 -8.15
C ILE A 83 10.30 -5.53 -9.65
N ALA A 84 9.31 -6.34 -10.08
CA ALA A 84 9.03 -6.59 -11.49
C ALA A 84 8.69 -5.29 -12.22
N LEU A 85 7.91 -4.40 -11.60
CA LEU A 85 7.64 -3.05 -12.11
C LEU A 85 8.91 -2.21 -12.27
N PHE A 86 9.82 -2.24 -11.30
CA PHE A 86 11.09 -1.49 -11.38
C PHE A 86 12.02 -2.01 -12.48
N ASN A 87 11.97 -3.31 -12.76
CA ASN A 87 12.78 -3.96 -13.80
C ASN A 87 12.14 -3.91 -15.19
N SER A 88 10.89 -3.44 -15.31
CA SER A 88 10.10 -3.53 -16.55
C SER A 88 10.02 -4.96 -17.11
N ASP A 89 10.02 -5.96 -16.23
CA ASP A 89 9.95 -7.38 -16.61
C ASP A 89 8.49 -7.76 -16.86
N THR A 90 8.07 -7.72 -18.12
CA THR A 90 6.68 -7.95 -18.51
C THR A 90 6.21 -9.36 -18.19
N GLU A 91 7.08 -10.37 -18.29
CA GLU A 91 6.73 -11.76 -17.98
C GLU A 91 6.46 -11.91 -16.47
N SER A 92 7.35 -11.37 -15.63
CA SER A 92 7.15 -11.35 -14.18
C SER A 92 5.93 -10.51 -13.77
N ILE A 93 5.67 -9.38 -14.44
CA ILE A 93 4.49 -8.54 -14.18
C ILE A 93 3.20 -9.32 -14.45
N GLU A 94 3.12 -10.05 -15.56
CA GLU A 94 1.94 -10.85 -15.89
C GLU A 94 1.72 -11.99 -14.88
N ALA A 95 2.77 -12.71 -14.51
CA ALA A 95 2.71 -13.78 -13.53
C ALA A 95 2.25 -13.26 -12.15
N VAL A 96 2.87 -12.18 -11.66
CA VAL A 96 2.50 -11.58 -10.37
C VAL A 96 1.10 -10.97 -10.42
N THR A 97 0.68 -10.41 -11.57
CA THR A 97 -0.69 -9.89 -11.73
C THR A 97 -1.70 -11.02 -11.50
N SER A 98 -1.48 -12.20 -12.06
CA SER A 98 -2.36 -13.37 -11.83
C SER A 98 -2.48 -13.69 -10.34
N GLU A 99 -1.36 -13.70 -9.60
CA GLU A 99 -1.40 -14.02 -8.17
C GLU A 99 -1.99 -12.91 -7.31
N LEU A 100 -1.73 -11.65 -7.63
CA LEU A 100 -2.40 -10.52 -6.96
C LEU A 100 -3.91 -10.55 -7.18
N GLN A 101 -4.37 -10.95 -8.38
CA GLN A 101 -5.81 -11.14 -8.66
C GLN A 101 -6.40 -12.29 -7.83
N SER A 102 -5.67 -13.39 -7.69
CA SER A 102 -6.05 -14.52 -6.83
C SER A 102 -6.20 -14.06 -5.37
N LEU A 103 -5.17 -13.42 -4.82
CA LEU A 103 -5.17 -12.88 -3.46
C LEU A 103 -6.30 -11.88 -3.23
N ARG A 104 -6.58 -11.00 -4.20
CA ARG A 104 -7.67 -10.01 -4.12
C ARG A 104 -9.03 -10.66 -3.95
N THR A 105 -9.27 -11.83 -4.56
CA THR A 105 -10.53 -12.57 -4.41
C THR A 105 -10.58 -13.46 -3.17
N SER A 106 -9.44 -13.66 -2.50
CA SER A 106 -9.37 -14.44 -1.27
C SER A 106 -10.00 -13.69 -0.08
N ARG A 107 -10.62 -14.45 0.83
CA ARG A 107 -11.18 -13.94 2.09
C ARG A 107 -10.20 -14.05 3.27
N THR A 108 -9.00 -14.55 3.02
CA THR A 108 -8.00 -14.82 4.08
C THR A 108 -7.17 -13.60 4.45
N ILE A 109 -7.18 -12.56 3.61
CA ILE A 109 -6.32 -11.39 3.76
C ILE A 109 -7.07 -10.21 4.41
N THR A 110 -6.33 -9.40 5.15
CA THR A 110 -6.85 -8.25 5.90
C THR A 110 -7.25 -7.09 4.99
N ASP A 111 -8.06 -6.15 5.49
CA ASP A 111 -8.46 -4.94 4.74
C ASP A 111 -7.24 -4.11 4.28
N VAL A 112 -6.18 -4.09 5.09
CA VAL A 112 -4.92 -3.38 4.77
C VAL A 112 -4.17 -4.08 3.64
N GLU A 113 -4.06 -5.41 3.71
CA GLU A 113 -3.46 -6.22 2.65
C GLU A 113 -4.24 -6.10 1.33
N GLN A 114 -5.58 -6.13 1.38
CA GLN A 114 -6.44 -5.88 0.23
C GLN A 114 -6.16 -4.50 -0.39
N ALA A 115 -6.02 -3.46 0.45
CA ALA A 115 -5.74 -2.11 -0.01
C ALA A 115 -4.37 -2.02 -0.71
N ASN A 116 -3.35 -2.73 -0.21
CA ASN A 116 -2.01 -2.80 -0.78
C ASN A 116 -1.96 -3.61 -2.08
N VAL A 117 -2.64 -4.76 -2.15
CA VAL A 117 -2.78 -5.56 -3.38
C VAL A 117 -3.41 -4.71 -4.49
N GLY A 118 -4.52 -4.02 -4.20
CA GLY A 118 -5.15 -3.11 -5.15
C GLY A 118 -4.22 -1.97 -5.58
N GLU A 119 -3.31 -1.52 -4.71
CA GLU A 119 -2.33 -0.48 -5.05
C GLU A 119 -1.31 -0.93 -6.07
N VAL A 120 -0.75 -2.13 -5.91
CA VAL A 120 0.18 -2.69 -6.89
C VAL A 120 -0.53 -2.95 -8.23
N LEU A 121 -1.75 -3.52 -8.21
CA LEU A 121 -2.52 -3.74 -9.44
C LEU A 121 -2.81 -2.44 -10.20
N ARG A 122 -3.09 -1.35 -9.49
CA ARG A 122 -3.26 -0.03 -10.12
C ARG A 122 -1.95 0.56 -10.63
N ALA A 123 -0.84 0.37 -9.92
CA ALA A 123 0.47 0.78 -10.40
C ALA A 123 0.83 0.06 -11.71
N ILE A 124 0.56 -1.25 -11.78
CA ILE A 124 0.70 -2.05 -13.01
C ILE A 124 -0.21 -1.50 -14.12
N ALA A 125 -1.48 -1.24 -13.82
CA ALA A 125 -2.43 -0.66 -14.77
C ALA A 125 -2.00 0.72 -15.29
N ALA A 126 -1.43 1.57 -14.42
CA ALA A 126 -0.96 2.91 -14.76
C ALA A 126 0.28 2.89 -15.67
N LEU A 127 1.10 1.84 -15.57
CA LEU A 127 2.30 1.65 -16.39
C LEU A 127 2.01 0.91 -17.71
N ALA A 128 0.76 0.52 -17.96
CA ALA A 128 0.40 -0.14 -19.21
C ALA A 128 0.51 0.82 -20.41
N GLU A 129 1.13 0.36 -21.50
CA GLU A 129 1.40 1.18 -22.69
C GLU A 129 0.13 1.75 -23.37
N ASN A 130 -1.01 1.07 -23.21
CA ASN A 130 -2.28 1.46 -23.82
C ASN A 130 -3.42 1.48 -22.80
N ASN A 131 -4.23 2.54 -22.87
CA ASN A 131 -5.45 2.75 -22.08
C ASN A 131 -5.20 2.73 -20.56
N ALA A 132 -4.09 3.31 -20.10
CA ALA A 132 -3.70 3.33 -18.69
C ALA A 132 -4.80 3.90 -17.79
N GLU A 133 -5.40 5.04 -18.17
CA GLU A 133 -6.49 5.67 -17.41
C GLU A 133 -7.72 4.74 -17.27
N GLN A 134 -8.15 4.11 -18.36
CA GLN A 134 -9.29 3.19 -18.34
C GLN A 134 -8.98 1.91 -17.54
N LYS A 135 -7.74 1.41 -17.61
CA LYS A 135 -7.31 0.24 -16.82
C LYS A 135 -7.26 0.56 -15.33
N VAL A 136 -6.72 1.72 -14.95
CA VAL A 136 -6.69 2.18 -13.56
C VAL A 136 -8.12 2.34 -13.03
N LEU A 137 -9.01 2.97 -13.80
CA LEU A 137 -10.42 3.08 -13.44
C LEU A 137 -11.07 1.71 -13.27
N SER A 138 -10.81 0.77 -14.18
CA SER A 138 -11.33 -0.61 -14.09
C SER A 138 -10.86 -1.31 -12.82
N GLU A 139 -9.60 -1.19 -12.44
CA GLU A 139 -9.08 -1.79 -11.20
C GLU A 139 -9.72 -1.17 -9.95
N VAL A 140 -9.93 0.16 -9.92
CA VAL A 140 -10.65 0.80 -8.81
C VAL A 140 -12.11 0.37 -8.72
N GLN A 141 -12.80 0.24 -9.86
CA GLN A 141 -14.17 -0.26 -9.90
C GLN A 141 -14.26 -1.71 -9.41
N LYS A 142 -13.29 -2.55 -9.76
CA LYS A 142 -13.20 -3.93 -9.24
C LYS A 142 -12.97 -3.95 -7.74
N ASP A 143 -12.08 -3.11 -7.21
CA ASP A 143 -11.83 -3.01 -5.76
C ASP A 143 -13.11 -2.67 -4.99
N VAL A 144 -13.89 -1.71 -5.49
CA VAL A 144 -15.19 -1.33 -4.92
C VAL A 144 -16.23 -2.44 -5.05
N LEU A 145 -16.29 -3.12 -6.20
CA LEU A 145 -17.24 -4.20 -6.43
C LEU A 145 -16.98 -5.41 -5.52
N LEU A 146 -15.72 -5.76 -5.33
CA LEU A 146 -15.31 -6.89 -4.47
C LEU A 146 -15.46 -6.54 -2.98
N HIS A 147 -15.17 -5.30 -2.61
CA HIS A 147 -15.16 -4.85 -1.22
C HIS A 147 -15.97 -3.55 -1.02
N PRO A 148 -17.31 -3.59 -1.15
CA PRO A 148 -18.15 -2.39 -1.08
C PRO A 148 -18.14 -1.71 0.31
N GLY A 149 -17.70 -2.44 1.35
CA GLY A 149 -17.51 -1.90 2.69
C GLY A 149 -16.18 -1.17 2.91
N SER A 150 -15.22 -1.31 1.99
CA SER A 150 -13.88 -0.75 2.13
C SER A 150 -13.85 0.74 1.81
N THR A 151 -13.35 1.54 2.74
CA THR A 151 -13.19 2.99 2.57
C THR A 151 -12.18 3.33 1.48
N HIS A 152 -11.07 2.58 1.40
CA HIS A 152 -9.99 2.88 0.46
C HIS A 152 -10.45 2.79 -1.00
N GLY A 153 -11.29 1.81 -1.35
CA GLY A 153 -11.83 1.66 -2.71
C GLY A 153 -12.67 2.87 -3.12
N TRP A 154 -13.60 3.30 -2.26
CA TRP A 154 -14.44 4.47 -2.54
C TRP A 154 -13.67 5.78 -2.57
N SER A 155 -12.71 6.00 -1.66
CA SER A 155 -11.86 7.19 -1.68
C SER A 155 -11.04 7.28 -2.97
N ARG A 156 -10.52 6.14 -3.46
CA ARG A 156 -9.78 6.08 -4.73
C ARG A 156 -10.70 6.35 -5.91
N LEU A 157 -11.91 5.81 -5.91
CA LEU A 157 -12.91 6.08 -6.96
C LEU A 157 -13.27 7.56 -7.00
N ALA A 158 -13.56 8.15 -5.84
CA ALA A 158 -13.87 9.57 -5.70
C ALA A 158 -12.75 10.47 -6.24
N ASN A 159 -11.49 10.15 -5.95
CA ASN A 159 -10.34 10.90 -6.45
C ASN A 159 -10.16 10.81 -7.97
N LEU A 160 -10.53 9.68 -8.59
CA LEU A 160 -10.41 9.49 -10.03
C LEU A 160 -11.58 10.08 -10.83
N THR A 161 -12.81 9.93 -10.34
CA THR A 161 -14.01 10.32 -11.09
C THR A 161 -14.55 11.69 -10.69
N GLY A 162 -14.27 12.14 -9.47
CA GLY A 162 -14.89 13.34 -8.89
C GLY A 162 -16.39 13.19 -8.64
N GLU A 163 -16.95 11.99 -8.73
CA GLU A 163 -18.38 11.76 -8.53
C GLU A 163 -18.78 11.97 -7.07
N GLU A 164 -19.81 12.79 -6.83
CA GLU A 164 -20.33 13.06 -5.49
C GLU A 164 -20.80 11.78 -4.77
N SER A 165 -21.34 10.82 -5.52
CA SER A 165 -21.78 9.52 -5.00
C SER A 165 -20.60 8.72 -4.42
N ALA A 166 -19.46 8.70 -5.10
CA ALA A 166 -18.25 8.01 -4.64
C ALA A 166 -17.68 8.69 -3.40
N VAL A 167 -17.66 10.03 -3.38
CA VAL A 167 -17.25 10.85 -2.22
C VAL A 167 -18.13 10.55 -1.00
N GLU A 168 -19.44 10.54 -1.16
CA GLU A 168 -20.38 10.26 -0.06
C GLU A 168 -20.22 8.82 0.44
N MET A 169 -20.03 7.86 -0.46
CA MET A 169 -19.78 6.47 -0.10
C MET A 169 -18.46 6.27 0.63
N ALA A 170 -17.40 7.00 0.25
CA ALA A 170 -16.13 7.00 0.98
C ALA A 170 -16.32 7.46 2.42
N LEU A 171 -17.02 8.57 2.65
CA LEU A 171 -17.30 9.05 4.00
C LEU A 171 -18.22 8.08 4.78
N ARG A 172 -19.23 7.52 4.12
CA ARG A 172 -20.20 6.61 4.77
C ARG A 172 -19.55 5.31 5.21
N THR A 173 -18.69 4.73 4.37
CA THR A 173 -17.91 3.54 4.74
C THR A 173 -16.91 3.89 5.83
N ALA A 174 -16.22 5.03 5.72
CA ALA A 174 -15.27 5.49 6.74
C ALA A 174 -15.90 5.54 8.13
N LYS A 175 -17.06 6.21 8.27
CA LYS A 175 -17.80 6.31 9.54
C LYS A 175 -18.20 4.95 10.14
N LYS A 176 -18.45 3.95 9.30
CA LYS A 176 -18.81 2.59 9.76
C LYS A 176 -17.59 1.78 10.19
N SER A 177 -16.43 2.08 9.64
CA SER A 177 -15.17 1.37 9.90
C SER A 177 -14.38 1.93 11.08
N VAL A 178 -14.86 2.99 11.74
CA VAL A 178 -14.28 3.52 13.00
C VAL A 178 -14.56 2.55 14.17
N PRO A 179 -13.64 2.44 15.15
CA PRO A 179 -13.89 1.70 16.39
C PRO A 179 -15.23 2.09 17.06
N PRO A 180 -16.00 1.13 17.63
CA PRO A 180 -15.63 -0.26 17.89
C PRO A 180 -15.92 -1.25 16.74
N ARG A 181 -16.48 -0.80 15.61
CA ARG A 181 -16.97 -1.69 14.54
C ARG A 181 -15.94 -2.01 13.46
N GLY A 182 -14.85 -1.26 13.41
CA GLY A 182 -13.73 -1.52 12.53
C GLY A 182 -12.42 -0.98 13.11
N ILE A 183 -11.38 -1.01 12.30
CA ILE A 183 -10.01 -0.66 12.67
C ILE A 183 -9.54 0.67 12.06
N LEU A 184 -10.43 1.41 11.40
CA LEU A 184 -10.07 2.64 10.70
C LEU A 184 -9.55 3.70 11.68
N GLY A 185 -8.36 4.21 11.40
CA GLY A 185 -7.71 5.22 12.23
C GLY A 185 -8.37 6.60 12.12
N ALA A 186 -8.04 7.47 13.08
CA ALA A 186 -8.48 8.87 13.06
C ALA A 186 -7.99 9.62 11.81
N GLU A 187 -6.80 9.28 11.31
CA GLU A 187 -6.22 9.93 10.12
C GLU A 187 -7.00 9.62 8.83
N ASP A 188 -7.37 8.36 8.64
CA ASP A 188 -8.15 7.95 7.47
C ASP A 188 -9.57 8.54 7.52
N LEU A 189 -10.18 8.58 8.71
CA LEU A 189 -11.46 9.24 8.92
C LEU A 189 -11.39 10.74 8.60
N ALA A 190 -10.35 11.43 9.08
CA ALA A 190 -10.13 12.83 8.78
C ALA A 190 -9.93 13.06 7.27
N THR A 191 -9.19 12.17 6.60
CA THR A 191 -8.99 12.22 5.15
C THR A 191 -10.31 12.06 4.40
N ALA A 192 -11.18 11.13 4.82
CA ALA A 192 -12.51 10.94 4.23
C ALA A 192 -13.42 12.17 4.42
N TYR A 193 -13.35 12.85 5.57
CA TYR A 193 -14.07 14.11 5.77
C TYR A 193 -13.52 15.24 4.89
N ALA A 194 -12.19 15.40 4.83
CA ALA A 194 -11.52 16.42 4.02
C ALA A 194 -11.84 16.26 2.51
N GLY A 195 -11.93 15.02 2.03
CA GLY A 195 -12.25 14.71 0.64
C GLY A 195 -13.68 15.06 0.20
N THR A 196 -14.56 15.49 1.10
CA THR A 196 -15.94 15.89 0.74
C THR A 196 -16.05 17.29 0.13
N GLY A 197 -15.05 18.15 0.33
CA GLY A 197 -15.10 19.56 -0.06
C GLY A 197 -16.09 20.43 0.73
N LYS A 198 -16.79 19.90 1.75
CA LYS A 198 -17.75 20.65 2.56
C LYS A 198 -17.04 21.32 3.73
N VAL A 199 -17.28 22.62 3.94
CA VAL A 199 -16.68 23.40 5.05
C VAL A 199 -16.89 22.72 6.41
N GLY A 200 -18.12 22.27 6.70
CA GLY A 200 -18.44 21.62 7.96
C GLY A 200 -17.77 20.25 8.14
N ASP A 201 -17.51 19.53 7.05
CA ASP A 201 -16.76 18.27 7.10
C ASP A 201 -15.26 18.53 7.23
N ALA A 202 -14.71 19.57 6.59
CA ALA A 202 -13.33 19.99 6.81
C ALA A 202 -13.05 20.38 8.28
N GLN A 203 -13.99 21.08 8.93
CA GLN A 203 -13.90 21.34 10.38
C GLN A 203 -13.89 20.06 11.22
N ARG A 204 -14.72 19.06 10.85
CA ARG A 204 -14.73 17.74 11.52
C ARG A 204 -13.42 16.99 11.28
N ALA A 205 -12.86 17.08 10.08
CA ALA A 205 -11.55 16.49 9.77
C ALA A 205 -10.45 17.05 10.68
N ILE A 206 -10.41 18.38 10.85
CA ILE A 206 -9.47 19.05 11.76
C ILE A 206 -9.70 18.62 13.21
N LEU A 207 -10.96 18.50 13.66
CA LEU A 207 -11.26 18.06 15.02
C LEU A 207 -10.79 16.62 15.28
N VAL A 208 -10.94 15.73 14.30
CA VAL A 208 -10.56 14.31 14.41
C VAL A 208 -9.05 14.12 14.39
N ALA A 209 -8.33 14.78 13.48
CA ALA A 209 -6.88 14.66 13.34
C ALA A 209 -6.25 16.04 13.06
N PRO A 210 -6.07 16.89 14.08
CA PRO A 210 -5.58 18.26 13.90
C PRO A 210 -4.13 18.34 13.39
N TRP A 211 -3.36 17.26 13.45
CA TRP A 211 -2.00 17.18 12.92
C TRP A 211 -1.94 16.88 11.42
N LYS A 212 -3.06 16.48 10.78
CA LYS A 212 -3.10 16.20 9.35
C LYS A 212 -3.22 17.50 8.54
N LYS A 213 -2.17 17.80 7.78
CA LYS A 213 -2.10 18.98 6.91
C LYS A 213 -3.25 19.03 5.90
N ASP A 214 -3.65 17.88 5.37
CA ASP A 214 -4.67 17.75 4.32
C ASP A 214 -6.03 18.30 4.77
N ALA A 215 -6.39 18.10 6.06
CA ALA A 215 -7.62 18.63 6.63
C ALA A 215 -7.64 20.17 6.70
N TRP A 216 -6.49 20.77 7.03
CA TRP A 216 -6.34 22.24 7.05
C TRP A 216 -6.35 22.83 5.64
N ALA A 217 -5.73 22.15 4.68
CA ALA A 217 -5.77 22.55 3.27
C ALA A 217 -7.21 22.54 2.75
N ALA A 218 -7.94 21.44 2.96
CA ALA A 218 -9.34 21.33 2.56
C ALA A 218 -10.24 22.41 3.21
N PHE A 219 -9.98 22.76 4.47
CA PHE A 219 -10.70 23.86 5.11
C PHE A 219 -10.39 25.21 4.46
N GLY A 220 -9.10 25.50 4.19
CA GLY A 220 -8.67 26.70 3.47
C GLY A 220 -9.29 26.83 2.08
N ASP A 221 -9.30 25.74 1.32
CA ASP A 221 -9.90 25.71 -0.02
C ASP A 221 -11.41 25.99 0.05
N SER A 222 -12.10 25.38 1.03
CA SER A 222 -13.55 25.51 1.21
C SER A 222 -14.04 26.90 1.63
N ILE A 223 -13.15 27.74 2.20
CA ILE A 223 -13.48 29.14 2.57
C ILE A 223 -13.03 30.15 1.51
N SER A 224 -12.13 29.75 0.61
CA SER A 224 -11.66 30.59 -0.50
C SER A 224 -12.55 30.55 -1.75
N THR A 225 -13.49 29.61 -1.78
CA THR A 225 -14.49 29.41 -2.84
C THR A 225 -15.76 30.18 -2.53
#